data_AF-A0A7S2JM50-F1
#
_entry.id   AF-A0A7S2JM50-F1
#
_cell.length_a   1.000
_cell.length_b   1.000
_cell.length_c   1.000
_cell.angle_alpha   90.00
_cell.angle_beta   90.00
_cell.angle_gamma   90.00
#
_symmetry.space_group_name_H-M   'P 1'
#
loop_
_entity.id
_entity.type
_entity.pdbx_description
1 polymer ?
#
loop_
_entity_poly.entity_id
_entity_poly.type
_entity_poly.pdbx_seq_one_letter_code
_entity_poly.pdbx_strand_id
1 'polypeptide(L)'
;MPSGVLSGWLEKRGGGSSMLGSTKYSNRWFVLDTEGKVRYFKAQPTRPSDLPQGLFSVLSADMRTTSKTDFEVTVPSSIEGMDGATLTQEERIYYLRAESAEDQNRWISALQAAASRFVEVPKVSAL
;
A
#
# COMPACT_ATOMS: atom_id res chain seq x y z
N MET A 1 13.80 -14.64 -0.38
CA MET A 1 12.80 -13.84 -1.10
C MET A 1 11.76 -13.38 -0.10
N PRO A 2 11.22 -12.15 -0.19
CA PRO A 2 10.11 -11.77 0.67
C PRO A 2 8.95 -12.76 0.46
N SER A 3 8.49 -13.40 1.53
CA SER A 3 7.30 -14.26 1.52
C SER A 3 6.06 -13.38 1.47
N GLY A 4 5.62 -13.06 0.26
CA GLY A 4 4.44 -12.23 0.02
C GLY A 4 3.14 -13.04 0.08
N VAL A 5 2.08 -12.43 0.62
CA VAL A 5 0.69 -12.89 0.47
C VAL A 5 0.23 -12.70 -0.97
N LEU A 6 0.66 -11.60 -1.59
CA LEU A 6 0.39 -11.29 -2.99
C LEU A 6 1.58 -10.51 -3.57
N SER A 7 1.96 -10.82 -4.81
CA SER A 7 2.96 -10.07 -5.55
C SER A 7 2.62 -10.02 -7.03
N GLY A 8 2.93 -8.91 -7.69
CA GLY A 8 2.61 -8.71 -9.10
C GLY A 8 2.90 -7.30 -9.58
N TRP A 9 2.67 -7.08 -10.87
CA TRP A 9 2.81 -5.76 -11.48
C TRP A 9 1.56 -4.91 -11.23
N LEU A 10 1.77 -3.66 -10.85
CA LEU A 10 0.75 -2.62 -10.90
C LEU A 10 1.35 -1.36 -11.50
N GLU A 11 0.53 -0.62 -12.23
CA GLU A 11 0.86 0.73 -12.66
C GLU A 11 0.64 1.69 -11.49
N LYS A 12 1.69 2.39 -11.07
CA LYS A 12 1.62 3.37 -9.99
C LYS A 12 1.72 4.79 -10.56
N ARG A 13 0.79 5.68 -10.20
CA ARG A 13 0.92 7.10 -10.51
C ARG A 13 2.09 7.73 -9.71
N GLY A 14 2.90 8.55 -10.39
CA GLY A 14 3.99 9.26 -9.76
C GLY A 14 3.49 10.24 -8.68
N GLY A 15 4.02 10.13 -7.47
CA GLY A 15 3.78 11.09 -6.38
C GLY A 15 5.09 11.80 -6.07
N GLY A 16 5.45 12.78 -6.90
CA GLY A 16 6.65 13.60 -6.69
C GLY A 16 6.33 14.77 -5.76
N SER A 17 7.29 15.14 -4.90
CA SER A 17 7.25 16.32 -4.02
C SER A 17 7.30 17.67 -4.76
N SER A 18 7.18 17.67 -6.10
CA SER A 18 7.10 18.88 -6.91
C SER A 18 5.65 19.32 -7.00
N MET A 19 5.39 20.62 -6.90
CA MET A 19 4.06 21.27 -6.83
C MET A 19 3.09 20.95 -7.99
N LEU A 20 3.47 20.08 -8.94
CA LEU A 20 2.62 19.51 -9.97
C LEU A 20 2.72 17.97 -9.87
N GLY A 21 1.77 17.35 -9.17
CA GLY A 21 1.71 15.88 -9.05
C GLY A 21 1.71 15.22 -10.43
N SER A 22 2.66 14.31 -10.67
CA SER A 22 2.76 13.65 -11.98
C SER A 22 1.50 12.82 -12.25
N THR A 23 0.88 13.02 -13.41
CA THR A 23 -0.21 12.18 -13.92
C THR A 23 0.28 10.88 -14.53
N LYS A 24 1.61 10.73 -14.67
CA LYS A 24 2.22 9.60 -15.34
C LYS A 24 2.20 8.36 -14.46
N TYR A 25 1.69 7.27 -15.01
CA TYR A 25 1.78 5.94 -14.44
C TYR A 25 3.11 5.28 -14.80
N SER A 26 3.59 4.40 -13.94
CA SER A 26 4.76 3.58 -14.21
C SER A 26 4.61 2.21 -13.56
N ASN A 27 4.97 1.16 -14.29
CA ASN A 27 4.97 -0.20 -13.77
C ASN A 27 5.94 -0.34 -12.60
N ARG A 28 5.45 -0.93 -11.52
CA ARG A 28 6.22 -1.31 -10.33
C ARG A 28 5.81 -2.71 -9.92
N TRP A 29 6.78 -3.50 -9.46
CA TRP A 29 6.50 -4.79 -8.87
C TRP A 29 6.13 -4.58 -7.41
N PHE A 30 4.92 -4.91 -7.04
CA PHE A 30 4.41 -4.81 -5.67
C PHE A 30 4.50 -6.16 -4.96
N VAL A 31 4.75 -6.10 -3.65
CA VAL A 31 4.74 -7.26 -2.75
C VAL A 31 4.01 -6.84 -1.49
N LEU A 32 2.84 -7.44 -1.23
CA LEU A 32 2.16 -7.40 0.05
C LEU A 32 2.69 -8.55 0.91
N ASP A 33 3.27 -8.25 2.06
CA ASP A 33 3.73 -9.27 3.00
C ASP A 33 2.66 -9.64 4.04
N THR A 34 2.97 -10.67 4.83
CA THR A 34 2.09 -11.17 5.89
C THR A 34 1.88 -10.20 7.04
N GLU A 35 2.76 -9.23 7.26
CA GLU A 35 2.60 -8.20 8.29
C GLU A 35 1.71 -7.03 7.82
N GLY A 36 1.11 -7.12 6.63
CA GLY A 36 0.32 -6.02 6.08
C GLY A 36 1.17 -4.84 5.62
N LYS A 37 2.44 -5.07 5.28
CA LYS A 37 3.28 -4.06 4.64
C LYS A 37 3.38 -4.32 3.15
N VAL A 38 3.29 -3.24 2.38
CA VAL A 38 3.41 -3.26 0.93
C VAL A 38 4.74 -2.62 0.54
N ARG A 39 5.57 -3.39 -0.17
CA ARG A 39 6.81 -2.92 -0.80
C ARG A 39 6.61 -2.84 -2.30
N TYR A 40 7.27 -1.87 -2.94
CA TYR A 40 7.31 -1.82 -4.40
C TYR A 40 8.70 -1.55 -4.96
N PHE A 41 8.98 -2.16 -6.11
CA PHE A 41 10.30 -2.18 -6.74
C PHE A 41 10.22 -1.70 -8.20
N LYS A 42 11.37 -1.34 -8.80
CA LYS A 42 11.41 -1.02 -10.24
C LYS A 42 11.08 -2.24 -11.11
N ALA A 43 11.47 -3.41 -10.64
CA ALA A 43 11.21 -4.71 -11.25
C ALA A 43 11.10 -5.78 -10.16
N GLN A 44 10.67 -6.99 -10.54
CA GLN A 44 10.62 -8.13 -9.62
C GLN A 44 12.01 -8.34 -8.97
N PRO A 45 12.11 -8.34 -7.63
CA PRO A 45 13.38 -8.56 -6.95
C PRO A 45 13.85 -9.99 -7.23
N THR A 46 15.10 -10.12 -7.66
CA THR A 46 15.76 -11.41 -7.97
C THR A 46 16.80 -11.78 -6.94
N ARG A 47 17.20 -10.82 -6.10
CA ARG A 47 18.22 -10.99 -5.05
C ARG A 47 17.67 -10.46 -3.73
N PRO A 48 18.10 -11.04 -2.59
CA PRO A 48 17.72 -10.52 -1.27
C PRO A 48 18.26 -9.09 -1.01
N SER A 49 19.29 -8.66 -1.74
CA SER A 49 19.84 -7.31 -1.67
C SER A 49 19.06 -6.25 -2.46
N ASP A 50 18.05 -6.65 -3.24
CA ASP A 50 17.24 -5.70 -4.02
C ASP A 50 16.40 -4.83 -3.07
N LEU A 51 16.63 -3.51 -3.09
CA LEU A 51 15.98 -2.57 -2.20
C LEU A 51 14.63 -2.08 -2.79
N PRO A 52 13.58 -1.96 -1.95
CA PRO A 52 12.32 -1.39 -2.39
C PRO A 52 12.48 0.10 -2.67
N GLN A 53 11.74 0.61 -3.66
CA GLN A 53 11.62 2.05 -3.91
C GLN A 53 10.67 2.73 -2.92
N GLY A 54 9.81 1.96 -2.27
CA GLY A 54 9.00 2.45 -1.18
C GLY A 54 8.33 1.33 -0.42
N LEU A 55 7.88 1.70 0.77
CA LEU A 55 7.25 0.84 1.76
C LEU A 55 6.10 1.64 2.38
N PHE A 56 4.93 1.02 2.51
CA PHE A 56 3.81 1.57 3.27
C PHE A 56 3.05 0.45 3.98
N SER A 57 2.35 0.80 5.05
CA SER A 57 1.54 -0.11 5.85
C SER A 57 0.07 0.01 5.45
N VAL A 58 -0.65 -1.12 5.39
CA VAL A 58 -2.10 -1.12 5.08
C VAL A 58 -3.00 -1.31 6.31
N LEU A 59 -2.43 -1.40 7.51
CA LEU A 59 -3.18 -1.69 8.75
C LEU A 59 -4.31 -0.70 9.04
N SER A 60 -4.15 0.54 8.60
CA SER A 60 -5.16 1.60 8.75
C SER A 60 -5.43 2.28 7.41
N ALA A 61 -5.19 1.56 6.31
CA ALA A 61 -5.39 2.10 4.98
C ALA A 61 -6.83 1.93 4.52
N ASP A 62 -7.34 2.93 3.81
CA ASP A 62 -8.60 2.87 3.09
C ASP A 62 -8.33 2.53 1.62
N MET A 63 -9.16 1.67 1.03
CA MET A 63 -9.05 1.29 -0.39
C MET A 63 -10.34 1.65 -1.12
N ARG A 64 -10.21 2.44 -2.18
CA ARG A 64 -11.35 2.85 -3.02
C ARG A 64 -11.13 2.53 -4.49
N THR A 65 -12.07 1.80 -5.07
CA THR A 65 -12.13 1.58 -6.51
C THR A 65 -12.61 2.86 -7.21
N THR A 66 -11.87 3.32 -8.22
CA THR A 66 -12.22 4.53 -8.98
C THR A 66 -12.68 4.22 -10.40
N SER A 67 -12.28 3.07 -10.95
CA SER A 67 -12.71 2.55 -12.25
C SER A 67 -12.50 1.02 -12.29
N LYS A 68 -12.82 0.37 -13.42
CA LYS A 68 -12.70 -1.10 -13.58
C LYS A 68 -11.30 -1.66 -13.31
N THR A 69 -10.26 -0.84 -13.44
CA THR A 69 -8.85 -1.24 -13.28
C THR A 69 -8.10 -0.35 -12.29
N ASP A 70 -8.60 0.85 -12.03
CA ASP A 70 -7.95 1.87 -11.20
C ASP A 70 -8.54 1.88 -9.79
N PHE A 71 -7.66 1.92 -8.80
CA PHE A 71 -8.01 2.01 -7.39
C PHE A 71 -7.00 2.88 -6.65
N GLU A 72 -7.39 3.41 -5.51
CA GLU A 72 -6.50 4.18 -4.65
C GLU A 72 -6.40 3.54 -3.27
N VAL A 73 -5.21 3.68 -2.69
CA VAL A 73 -4.91 3.24 -1.33
C VAL A 73 -4.48 4.46 -0.54
N THR A 74 -5.33 4.89 0.39
CA THR A 74 -5.06 6.01 1.29
C THR A 74 -4.43 5.44 2.55
N VAL A 75 -3.19 5.80 2.84
CA VAL A 75 -2.50 5.37 4.05
C VAL A 75 -2.31 6.55 5.01
N PRO A 76 -2.57 6.37 6.31
CA PRO A 76 -2.22 7.39 7.29
C PRO A 76 -0.70 7.49 7.37
N SER A 77 -0.19 8.71 7.29
CA SER A 77 1.23 9.00 7.42
C SER A 77 1.49 9.63 8.79
N SER A 78 1.74 8.81 9.80
CA SER A 78 2.25 9.30 11.08
C SER A 78 3.77 9.20 11.07
N ILE A 79 4.45 10.34 11.18
CA ILE A 79 5.87 10.35 11.54
C ILE A 79 5.88 10.52 13.06
N GLU A 80 6.43 9.55 13.80
CA GLU A 80 6.76 9.80 15.20
C GLU A 80 7.85 10.88 15.23
N GLY A 81 7.50 12.05 15.76
CA GLY A 81 8.47 13.12 15.98
C GLY A 81 9.50 12.67 17.01
N MET A 82 10.71 13.20 16.87
CA MET A 82 11.86 12.91 17.75
C MET A 82 11.62 13.16 19.25
N ASP A 83 10.51 13.85 19.61
CA ASP A 83 10.13 14.25 20.98
C ASP A 83 8.84 13.54 21.48
N GLY A 84 8.34 12.50 20.79
CA GLY A 84 7.06 11.86 21.14
C GLY A 84 5.82 12.64 20.68
N ALA A 85 6.00 13.79 20.01
CA ALA A 85 4.93 14.47 19.29
C ALA A 85 4.62 13.71 17.99
N THR A 86 3.40 13.17 17.87
CA THR A 86 2.91 12.67 16.59
C THR A 86 2.63 13.88 15.70
N LEU A 87 3.52 14.15 14.74
CA LEU A 87 3.21 15.09 13.66
C LEU A 87 2.35 14.32 12.66
N THR A 88 1.05 14.60 12.67
CA THR A 88 0.11 14.07 11.66
C THR A 88 0.49 14.68 10.33
N GLN A 89 1.23 13.93 9.50
CA GLN A 89 1.42 14.31 8.11
C GLN A 89 0.15 13.93 7.33
N GLU A 90 -0.11 14.71 6.28
CA GLU A 90 -1.18 14.48 5.31
C GLU A 90 -1.22 13.01 4.84
N GLU A 91 -2.43 12.47 4.75
CA GLU A 91 -2.69 11.12 4.26
C GLU A 91 -2.04 10.92 2.88
N ARG A 92 -1.34 9.80 2.71
CA ARG A 92 -0.68 9.51 1.45
C ARG A 92 -1.58 8.64 0.59
N ILE A 93 -1.99 9.17 -0.56
CA ILE A 93 -2.83 8.44 -1.52
C ILE A 93 -1.96 7.82 -2.62
N TYR A 94 -2.06 6.51 -2.77
CA TYR A 94 -1.44 5.75 -3.85
C TYR A 94 -2.48 5.43 -4.92
N TYR A 95 -2.42 6.11 -6.07
CA TYR A 95 -3.21 5.74 -7.25
C TYR A 95 -2.53 4.58 -7.99
N LEU A 96 -3.25 3.48 -8.09
CA LEU A 96 -2.79 2.21 -8.65
C LEU A 96 -3.74 1.76 -9.76
N ARG A 97 -3.19 1.08 -10.76
CA ARG A 97 -3.95 0.45 -11.82
C ARG A 97 -3.48 -0.99 -12.04
N ALA A 98 -4.45 -1.90 -12.05
CA ALA A 98 -4.27 -3.32 -12.35
C ALA A 98 -4.46 -3.59 -13.85
N GLU A 99 -3.96 -4.73 -14.31
CA GLU A 99 -4.08 -5.15 -15.72
C GLU A 99 -5.54 -5.45 -16.12
N SER A 100 -6.34 -5.91 -15.15
CA SER A 100 -7.73 -6.30 -15.35
C SER A 100 -8.57 -6.05 -14.09
N ALA A 101 -9.89 -6.12 -14.23
CA ALA A 101 -10.82 -6.03 -13.09
C ALA A 101 -10.64 -7.20 -12.10
N GLU A 102 -10.31 -8.38 -12.60
CA GLU A 102 -10.03 -9.55 -11.77
C GLU A 102 -8.75 -9.33 -10.94
N ASP A 103 -7.70 -8.80 -11.56
CA ASP A 103 -6.46 -8.47 -10.85
C ASP A 103 -6.67 -7.34 -9.84
N GLN A 104 -7.44 -6.30 -10.21
CA GLN A 104 -7.85 -5.25 -9.27
C GLN A 104 -8.55 -5.83 -8.04
N ASN A 105 -9.57 -6.67 -8.25
CA ASN A 105 -10.32 -7.28 -7.16
C ASN A 105 -9.41 -8.14 -6.28
N ARG A 106 -8.50 -8.92 -6.89
CA ARG A 106 -7.52 -9.73 -6.17
C ARG A 106 -6.64 -8.88 -5.26
N TRP A 107 -6.14 -7.74 -5.75
CA TRP A 107 -5.35 -6.80 -4.96
C TRP A 107 -6.17 -6.18 -3.83
N ILE A 108 -7.36 -5.63 -4.13
CA ILE A 108 -8.22 -5.00 -3.11
C ILE A 108 -8.56 -5.98 -2.00
N SER A 109 -9.00 -7.20 -2.35
CA SER A 109 -9.33 -8.23 -1.35
C SER A 109 -8.13 -8.61 -0.49
N ALA A 110 -6.94 -8.74 -1.07
CA ALA A 110 -5.74 -9.07 -0.30
C ALA A 110 -5.31 -7.92 0.64
N LEU A 111 -5.39 -6.67 0.17
CA LEU A 111 -5.07 -5.48 0.95
C LEU A 111 -6.07 -5.29 2.10
N GLN A 112 -7.36 -5.45 1.84
CA GLN A 112 -8.41 -5.38 2.86
C GLN A 112 -8.26 -6.51 3.89
N ALA A 113 -8.02 -7.75 3.45
CA ALA A 113 -7.78 -8.87 4.37
C ALA A 113 -6.57 -8.62 5.27
N ALA A 114 -5.49 -8.04 4.72
CA ALA A 114 -4.32 -7.64 5.50
C ALA A 114 -4.62 -6.50 6.48
N ALA A 115 -5.42 -5.50 6.08
CA ALA A 115 -5.83 -4.40 6.95
C ALA A 115 -6.70 -4.89 8.12
N SER A 116 -7.73 -5.68 7.82
CA SER A 116 -8.67 -6.20 8.84
C SER A 116 -8.03 -7.19 9.82
N ARG A 117 -6.97 -7.89 9.42
CA ARG A 117 -6.30 -8.89 10.27
C ARG A 117 -5.73 -8.32 11.57
N PHE A 118 -5.45 -7.03 11.60
CA PHE A 118 -4.87 -6.36 12.77
C PHE A 118 -5.83 -5.39 13.46
N VAL A 119 -7.07 -5.27 12.95
CA VAL A 119 -8.19 -4.67 13.69
C VAL A 119 -8.77 -5.73 14.61
N GLU A 120 -7.96 -6.28 15.52
CA GLU A 120 -8.51 -7.00 16.66
C GLU A 120 -9.15 -5.98 17.58
N VAL A 121 -10.48 -5.92 17.52
CA VAL A 121 -11.35 -5.23 18.46
C VAL A 121 -10.95 -5.69 19.87
N PRO A 122 -10.62 -4.80 20.83
CA PRO A 122 -10.60 -5.22 22.22
C PRO A 122 -12.01 -5.73 22.53
N LYS A 123 -12.14 -7.04 22.76
CA LYS A 123 -13.34 -7.62 23.35
C LYS A 123 -13.55 -6.85 24.66
N VAL A 124 -14.50 -5.91 24.64
CA VAL A 124 -15.15 -5.42 25.84
C VAL A 124 -15.66 -6.65 26.58
N SER A 125 -14.89 -7.09 27.56
CA SER A 125 -15.34 -8.07 28.52
C SER A 125 -16.35 -7.32 29.37
N ALA A 126 -17.62 -7.51 29.04
CA ALA A 126 -18.70 -7.24 29.96
C ALA A 126 -18.42 -8.02 31.24
N LEU A 127 -18.44 -7.32 32.38
CA LEU A 127 -19.17 -7.62 33.62
C LEU A 127 -18.91 -6.51 34.64
#